data_AF-A0A920EB89-F1
#
_entry.id   AF-A0A920EB89-F1
#
_cell.length_a   1.000
_cell.length_b   1.000
_cell.length_c   1.000
_cell.angle_alpha   90.00
_cell.angle_beta   90.00
_cell.angle_gamma   90.00
#
_symmetry.space_group_name_H-M   'P 1'
#
loop_
_entity.id
_entity.type
_entity.pdbx_description
1 polymer ?
#
loop_
_entity_poly.entity_id
_entity_poly.type
_entity_poly.pdbx_seq_one_letter_code
_entity_poly.pdbx_strand_id
1 'polypeptide(L)'
;MQLIGSDYDRIVLDLPEPWRVIDHVENCLRPGGIIVSYSPSIMQVSKLTDRLKRDNYAMTKTQEILSRSWHVEGRAVRPDHRMVAHTGFITSTRFLESNSFS
;
A
#
# COMPACT_ATOMS: atom_id res chain seq x y z
N MET A 1 10.52 13.53 -0.20
CA MET A 1 9.41 13.82 -1.14
C MET A 1 8.37 14.59 -0.34
N GLN A 2 8.05 15.82 -0.72
CA GLN A 2 7.08 16.65 -0.01
C GLN A 2 5.73 16.56 -0.72
N LEU A 3 4.64 16.28 0.02
CA LEU A 3 3.29 16.21 -0.52
C LEU A 3 2.73 17.64 -0.64
N ILE A 4 2.17 18.00 -1.81
CA ILE A 4 1.73 19.36 -2.16
C ILE A 4 0.20 19.48 -2.07
N GLY A 5 -0.33 19.77 -0.87
CA GLY A 5 -1.76 19.98 -0.62
C GLY A 5 -2.19 19.45 0.76
N SER A 6 -3.42 19.77 1.17
CA SER A 6 -4.04 19.27 2.40
C SER A 6 -5.34 18.51 2.11
N ASP A 7 -5.87 17.83 3.13
CA ASP A 7 -7.19 17.22 3.14
C ASP A 7 -7.43 16.12 2.09
N TYR A 8 -6.37 15.42 1.69
CA TYR A 8 -6.52 14.25 0.83
C TYR A 8 -7.36 13.18 1.50
N ASP A 9 -8.22 12.55 0.71
CA ASP A 9 -8.95 11.35 1.12
C ASP A 9 -8.04 10.13 1.17
N ARG A 10 -7.15 10.01 0.19
CA ARG A 10 -6.42 8.78 -0.12
C ARG A 10 -5.02 9.11 -0.61
N ILE A 11 -4.06 8.28 -0.23
CA ILE A 11 -2.69 8.29 -0.76
C ILE A 11 -2.38 6.90 -1.32
N VAL A 12 -1.87 6.85 -2.54
CA VAL A 12 -1.37 5.61 -3.16
C VAL A 12 0.13 5.75 -3.37
N LEU A 13 0.90 4.80 -2.85
CA LEU A 13 2.35 4.78 -2.90
C LEU A 13 2.84 3.64 -3.79
N ASP A 14 3.64 3.99 -4.78
CA ASP A 14 4.45 3.06 -5.58
C ASP A 14 5.89 3.59 -5.58
N LEU A 15 6.60 3.32 -4.49
CA LEU A 15 7.91 3.88 -4.20
C LEU A 15 8.84 2.80 -3.64
N PRO A 16 10.17 2.91 -3.84
CA PRO A 16 11.12 1.96 -3.24
C PRO A 16 11.17 2.03 -1.71
N GLU A 17 10.88 3.19 -1.12
CA GLU A 17 10.98 3.45 0.32
C GLU A 17 9.70 4.15 0.85
N PRO A 18 8.53 3.51 0.80
CA PRO A 18 7.25 4.13 1.16
C PRO A 18 7.19 4.59 2.63
N TRP A 19 7.98 3.96 3.51
CA TRP A 19 8.08 4.35 4.93
C TRP A 19 8.59 5.77 5.15
N ARG A 20 9.38 6.33 4.23
CA ARG A 20 9.87 7.71 4.34
C ARG A 20 8.79 8.76 4.06
N VAL A 21 7.74 8.38 3.34
CA VAL A 21 6.64 9.30 3.04
C VAL A 21 5.71 9.46 4.24
N ILE A 22 5.64 8.47 5.12
CA ILE A 22 4.71 8.46 6.26
C ILE A 22 4.91 9.66 7.18
N ASP A 23 6.14 10.14 7.34
CA ASP A 23 6.47 11.35 8.12
C ASP A 23 5.81 12.63 7.56
N HIS A 24 5.42 12.63 6.28
CA HIS A 24 4.78 13.77 5.62
C HIS A 24 3.27 13.63 5.50
N VAL A 25 2.71 12.47 5.84
CA VAL A 25 1.29 12.17 5.63
C VAL A 25 0.39 12.95 6.58
N GLU A 26 0.79 13.16 7.83
CA GLU A 26 -0.04 13.83 8.84
C GLU A 26 -0.49 15.24 8.41
N ASN A 27 0.33 15.94 7.64
CA ASN A 27 0.05 17.31 7.21
C ASN A 27 -0.84 17.41 5.97
N CYS A 28 -1.18 16.28 5.34
CA CYS A 28 -1.87 16.29 4.05
C CYS A 28 -3.02 15.29 3.94
N LEU A 29 -3.07 14.23 4.74
CA LEU A 29 -4.14 13.26 4.73
C LEU A 29 -5.11 13.55 5.88
N ARG A 30 -6.41 13.67 5.56
CA ARG A 30 -7.43 13.90 6.58
C ARG A 30 -7.54 12.72 7.55
N PRO A 31 -7.94 12.94 8.81
CA PRO A 31 -8.28 11.85 9.73
C PRO A 31 -9.28 10.87 9.11
N GLY A 32 -9.02 9.58 9.27
CA GLY A 32 -9.78 8.51 8.63
C GLY A 32 -9.42 8.27 7.15
N GLY A 33 -8.51 9.06 6.56
CA GLY A 33 -7.96 8.84 5.24
C GLY A 33 -7.24 7.49 5.11
N ILE A 34 -7.08 7.00 3.88
CA ILE A 34 -6.51 5.67 3.63
C ILE A 34 -5.21 5.81 2.85
N ILE A 35 -4.19 5.07 3.29
CA ILE A 35 -2.97 4.88 2.54
C ILE A 35 -2.99 3.47 1.95
N VAL A 36 -2.61 3.37 0.68
CA VAL A 36 -2.36 2.09 0.01
C VAL A 36 -0.94 2.12 -0.56
N SER A 37 -0.11 1.15 -0.21
CA SER A 37 1.24 0.99 -0.76
C SER A 37 1.31 -0.29 -1.56
N TYR A 38 1.75 -0.18 -2.80
CA TYR A 38 2.27 -1.30 -3.57
C TYR A 38 3.73 -1.53 -3.21
N SER A 39 4.17 -2.78 -3.20
CA SER A 39 5.55 -3.17 -2.95
C SER A 39 5.91 -4.47 -3.66
N PRO A 40 6.99 -4.54 -4.45
CA PRO A 40 7.45 -5.79 -5.05
C PRO A 40 8.20 -6.70 -4.06
N SER A 41 8.54 -6.22 -2.85
CA SER A 41 9.32 -6.98 -1.86
C SER A 41 8.62 -7.07 -0.51
N ILE A 42 8.64 -8.27 0.09
CA ILE A 42 8.18 -8.47 1.47
C ILE A 42 9.05 -7.72 2.49
N MET A 43 10.32 -7.45 2.17
CA MET A 43 11.20 -6.67 3.05
C MET A 43 10.79 -5.20 3.11
N GLN A 44 10.33 -4.64 1.98
CA GLN A 44 9.78 -3.29 1.93
C GLN A 44 8.46 -3.20 2.69
N VAL A 45 7.59 -4.22 2.55
CA VAL A 45 6.37 -4.35 3.36
C VAL A 45 6.69 -4.34 4.85
N SER A 46 7.64 -5.19 5.27
CA SER A 46 8.05 -5.29 6.67
C SER A 46 8.44 -3.93 7.25
N LYS A 47 9.35 -3.21 6.57
CA LYS A 47 9.77 -1.85 6.94
C LYS A 47 8.60 -0.86 7.05
N LEU A 48 7.67 -0.88 6.07
CA LEU A 48 6.49 -0.03 6.11
C LEU A 48 5.59 -0.37 7.31
N THR A 49 5.28 -1.64 7.53
CA THR A 49 4.40 -2.05 8.63
C THR A 49 5.00 -1.73 10.00
N ASP A 50 6.32 -1.86 10.17
CA ASP A 50 6.99 -1.48 11.41
C ASP A 50 6.99 0.03 11.65
N ARG A 51 7.11 0.82 10.58
CA ARG A 51 6.97 2.28 10.64
C ARG A 51 5.54 2.71 10.99
N LEU A 52 4.52 2.01 10.49
CA LEU A 52 3.11 2.30 10.77
C LEU A 52 2.69 1.93 12.20
N LYS A 53 3.30 0.91 12.82
CA LYS A 53 3.03 0.49 14.21
C LYS A 53 3.39 1.55 15.26
N ARG A 54 4.27 2.49 14.92
CA ARG A 54 4.80 3.51 15.84
C ARG A 54 3.93 4.78 15.90
N ASP A 55 2.95 4.88 15.01
CA ASP A 55 2.24 6.11 14.70
C ASP A 55 0.72 5.91 14.75
N ASN A 56 -0.02 6.98 14.46
CA ASN A 56 -1.49 7.05 14.44
C ASN A 56 -2.10 6.32 13.23
N TYR A 57 -1.92 5.00 13.14
CA TYR A 57 -2.46 4.17 12.06
C TYR A 57 -3.20 2.93 12.58
N ALA A 58 -4.31 2.58 11.92
CA ALA A 58 -5.11 1.41 12.25
C ALA A 58 -5.50 0.59 11.03
N MET A 59 -5.97 -0.63 11.29
CA MET A 59 -6.47 -1.56 10.27
C MET A 59 -5.43 -1.86 9.17
N THR A 60 -4.15 -1.84 9.53
CA THR A 60 -3.06 -2.18 8.61
C THR A 60 -3.20 -3.63 8.16
N LYS A 61 -3.31 -3.84 6.84
CA LYS A 61 -3.46 -5.15 6.22
C LYS A 61 -2.56 -5.23 4.99
N THR A 62 -1.83 -6.34 4.87
CA THR A 62 -1.04 -6.68 3.68
C THR A 62 -1.67 -7.86 2.94
N GLN A 63 -1.71 -7.80 1.62
CA GLN A 63 -2.11 -8.90 0.74
C GLN A 63 -1.05 -9.11 -0.33
N GLU A 64 -0.67 -10.37 -0.58
CA GLU A 64 0.12 -10.73 -1.75
C GLU A 64 -0.81 -10.94 -2.94
N ILE A 65 -0.43 -10.39 -4.09
CA ILE A 65 -1.16 -10.50 -5.34
C ILE A 65 -0.42 -11.48 -6.25
N LEU A 66 -1.14 -12.54 -6.62
CA LEU A 66 -0.71 -13.55 -7.58
C LEU A 66 -1.48 -13.34 -8.88
N SER A 67 -0.81 -12.86 -9.93
CA SER A 67 -1.42 -12.71 -11.25
C SER A 67 -1.25 -13.98 -12.07
N ARG A 68 -2.35 -14.51 -12.61
CA ARG A 68 -2.33 -15.68 -13.50
C ARG A 68 -3.15 -15.39 -14.74
N SER A 69 -2.47 -15.28 -15.88
CA SER A 69 -3.10 -15.09 -17.17
C SER A 69 -3.83 -16.34 -17.65
N TRP A 70 -4.93 -16.11 -18.37
CA TRP A 70 -5.73 -17.14 -19.03
C TRP A 70 -5.72 -16.90 -20.53
N HIS A 71 -5.53 -17.98 -21.28
CA HIS A 71 -5.74 -17.98 -22.71
C HIS A 71 -7.23 -18.27 -22.98
N VAL A 72 -7.88 -17.36 -23.69
CA VAL A 72 -9.31 -17.42 -24.02
C VAL A 72 -9.49 -17.15 -25.51
N GLU A 73 -9.40 -18.19 -26.34
CA GLU A 73 -9.69 -18.12 -27.78
C GLU A 73 -10.63 -19.27 -28.21
N GLY A 74 -11.79 -18.92 -28.77
CA GLY A 74 -12.78 -19.89 -29.25
C GLY A 74 -13.23 -20.86 -28.15
N ARG A 75 -12.99 -22.16 -28.35
CA ARG A 75 -13.28 -23.22 -27.35
C ARG A 75 -12.10 -23.56 -26.44
N ALA A 76 -10.92 -22.95 -26.67
CA ALA A 76 -9.74 -23.18 -25.85
C ALA A 76 -9.69 -22.14 -24.72
N VAL A 77 -10.18 -22.54 -23.54
CA VAL A 77 -10.14 -21.74 -22.31
C VAL A 77 -9.25 -22.47 -21.31
N ARG A 78 -8.03 -21.96 -21.08
CA ARG A 78 -7.09 -22.59 -20.16
C ARG A 78 -6.12 -21.56 -19.55
N PRO A 79 -5.63 -21.78 -18.33
CA PRO A 79 -4.57 -20.95 -17.77
C PRO A 79 -3.26 -21.14 -18.54
N ASP A 80 -2.40 -20.12 -18.50
CA ASP A 80 -1.07 -20.25 -19.07
C ASP A 80 -0.21 -21.28 -18.33
N HIS A 81 0.58 -22.05 -19.09
CA HIS A 81 1.43 -23.13 -18.56
C HIS A 81 2.64 -22.60 -17.78
N ARG A 82 3.15 -21.42 -18.14
CA ARG A 82 4.22 -20.75 -17.39
C ARG A 82 3.63 -19.56 -16.67
N MET A 83 3.67 -19.61 -15.35
CA MET A 83 3.46 -18.43 -14.52
C MET A 83 4.79 -17.68 -14.43
N VAL A 84 4.79 -16.39 -14.75
CA VAL A 84 5.82 -15.50 -14.22
C VAL A 84 5.38 -15.20 -12.80
N ALA A 85 6.06 -15.79 -11.81
CA ALA A 85 5.78 -15.54 -10.39
C ALA A 85 6.25 -14.13 -9.97
N HIS A 86 5.95 -13.10 -10.76
CA HIS A 86 6.04 -11.73 -10.31
C HIS A 86 4.89 -11.48 -9.37
N THR A 87 5.19 -11.55 -8.08
CA THR A 87 4.26 -11.17 -7.02
C THR A 87 4.47 -9.71 -6.65
N GLY A 88 3.41 -9.11 -6.13
CA GLY A 88 3.46 -7.79 -5.53
C GLY A 88 2.58 -7.79 -4.30
N PHE A 89 2.90 -6.95 -3.34
CA PHE A 89 2.18 -6.80 -2.09
C PHE A 89 1.42 -5.48 -2.09
N ILE A 90 0.19 -5.51 -1.60
CA ILE A 90 -0.61 -4.33 -1.34
C ILE A 90 -0.80 -4.23 0.17
N THR A 91 -0.27 -3.16 0.77
CA THR A 91 -0.49 -2.82 2.17
C THR A 91 -1.44 -1.64 2.25
N SER A 92 -2.59 -1.81 2.90
CA SER A 92 -3.55 -0.73 3.17
C SER A 92 -3.58 -0.41 4.66
N THR A 93 -3.72 0.87 5.02
CA THR A 93 -3.89 1.32 6.40
C THR A 93 -4.77 2.57 6.47
N ARG A 94 -5.34 2.85 7.65
CA ARG A 94 -6.14 4.05 7.90
C ARG A 94 -5.39 4.99 8.83
N PHE A 95 -5.26 6.24 8.42
CA PHE A 95 -4.72 7.29 9.29
C PHE A 95 -5.75 7.66 10.35
N LEU A 96 -5.29 7.70 11.59
CA LEU A 96 -6.05 8.18 12.74
C LEU A 96 -5.69 9.65 12.98
N GLU A 97 -6.58 10.39 13.62
CA GLU A 97 -6.27 11.74 14.06
C GLU A 97 -5.08 11.71 15.01
N SER A 98 -4.10 12.60 14.79
CA SER A 98 -3.03 12.81 15.76
C SER A 98 -3.63 13.46 16.99
N ASN A 99 -3.78 12.68 18.07
CA ASN A 99 -4.38 13.12 19.32
C ASN A 99 -3.64 14.37 19.83
N SER A 100 -4.24 15.53 19.63
CA SER A 100 -3.71 16.82 20.07
C SER A 100 -4.15 17.06 21.51
N PHE A 101 -3.78 16.14 22.40
CA PHE A 101 -3.84 16.40 23.84
C PHE A 101 -2.47 16.88 24.29
N SER A 102 -2.28 18.20 24.17
CA SER A 102 -1.38 18.98 25.02
C SER A 102 -1.98 19.14 26.41
#